data_AF-A0AAN8EVI5-F1
#
_entry.id   AF-A0AAN8EVI5-F1
#
_cell.length_a   1.000
_cell.length_b   1.000
_cell.length_c   1.000
_cell.angle_alpha   90.00
_cell.angle_beta   90.00
_cell.angle_gamma   90.00
#
_symmetry.space_group_name_H-M   'P 1'
#
loop_
_entity.id
_entity.type
_entity.pdbx_description
1 polymer ?
#
loop_
_entity_poly.entity_id
_entity_poly.type
_entity_poly.pdbx_seq_one_letter_code
_entity_poly.pdbx_strand_id
1 'polypeptide(L)'
;SGRSNHFILLFQVVNFRPESEVPWGISAASLDALVEQLKGNSSINFIVSMEFSRPYDQKKKDGQKHNAQWSIEIEPNSKLRSEWVQILESQGSGQTISMPEAFPSYLLVPNEGAVTVPSPIVSAIQYNQDNYQRPKNASDRDWFDTVKLSLANSTDGNVWITQTEHPSQYTNVYFNASKVTYGIHRDRTYVQTIAFVDKAFPSFFAKYLQGGVIAMYISLVIVVGRLIRALFTHSPIEVMITEIPNPDFLLKICLDIYLVREAKDFFLEQDLFAKLIFLFRSPATL
;
A
#
# COMPACT_ATOMS: atom_id res chain seq x y z
N SER A 1 0.32 23.88 11.55
CA SER A 1 -0.77 23.35 10.73
C SER A 1 -0.34 22.00 10.16
N GLY A 2 -0.37 20.95 10.99
CA GLY A 2 -0.01 19.60 10.58
C GLY A 2 -1.28 18.88 10.16
N ARG A 3 -1.43 18.58 8.86
CA ARG A 3 -2.48 17.68 8.39
C ARG A 3 -2.20 16.30 8.99
N SER A 4 -2.93 15.98 10.06
CA SER A 4 -3.11 14.59 10.48
C SER A 4 -3.83 13.88 9.34
N ASN A 5 -3.06 13.13 8.55
CA ASN A 5 -3.61 12.23 7.54
C ASN A 5 -4.47 11.19 8.29
N HIS A 6 -5.77 11.45 8.38
CA HIS A 6 -6.76 10.50 8.86
C HIS A 6 -6.94 9.39 7.79
N PHE A 7 -5.92 8.56 7.62
CA PHE A 7 -6.13 7.22 7.12
C PHE A 7 -6.76 6.45 8.26
N ILE A 8 -8.02 6.07 8.10
CA ILE A 8 -8.67 5.08 8.97
C ILE A 8 -7.94 3.76 8.70
N LEU A 9 -6.83 3.55 9.42
CA LEU A 9 -6.10 2.29 9.47
C LEU A 9 -7.02 1.26 10.10
N LEU A 10 -7.21 0.14 9.42
CA LEU A 10 -7.80 -1.02 10.06
C LEU A 10 -6.71 -1.63 10.92
N PHE A 11 -6.93 -1.70 12.22
CA PHE A 11 -6.05 -2.44 13.12
C PHE A 11 -6.62 -3.83 13.34
N GLN A 12 -5.75 -4.83 13.34
CA GLN A 12 -6.10 -6.21 13.63
C GLN A 12 -5.16 -6.75 14.69
N VAL A 13 -5.74 -7.37 15.72
CA VAL A 13 -4.99 -8.09 16.74
C VAL A 13 -4.76 -9.51 16.23
N VAL A 14 -3.50 -9.91 16.14
CA VAL A 14 -3.08 -11.25 15.69
C VAL A 14 -2.52 -11.99 16.89
N ASN A 15 -3.14 -13.11 17.25
CA ASN A 15 -2.75 -13.95 18.37
C ASN A 15 -2.19 -15.27 17.84
N PHE A 16 -0.88 -15.48 18.02
CA PHE A 16 -0.21 -16.74 17.70
C PHE A 16 -0.26 -17.69 18.90
N ARG A 17 -0.48 -18.97 18.60
CA ARG A 17 -0.36 -20.04 19.59
C ARG A 17 1.09 -20.08 20.10
N PRO A 18 1.32 -20.20 21.41
CA PRO A 18 2.68 -20.27 21.96
C PRO A 18 3.41 -21.56 21.52
N GLU A 19 2.71 -22.67 21.37
CA GLU A 19 3.30 -23.92 20.87
C GLU A 19 3.44 -23.92 19.35
N SER A 20 4.59 -24.37 18.85
CA SER A 20 4.75 -24.67 17.43
C SER A 20 3.78 -25.76 16.99
N GLU A 21 3.14 -25.55 15.84
CA GLU A 21 2.25 -26.53 15.22
C GLU A 21 3.02 -27.72 14.63
N VAL A 22 4.27 -27.49 14.24
CA VAL A 22 5.13 -28.52 13.64
C VAL A 22 6.23 -28.89 14.64
N PRO A 23 6.45 -30.20 14.90
CA PRO A 23 7.55 -30.64 15.75
C PRO A 23 8.91 -30.33 15.11
N TRP A 24 9.92 -30.15 15.95
CA TRP A 24 11.26 -29.80 15.52
C TRP A 24 11.98 -31.01 14.92
N GLY A 25 11.87 -31.16 13.59
CA GLY A 25 12.43 -32.29 12.84
C GLY A 25 13.94 -32.21 12.55
N ILE A 26 14.75 -31.65 13.45
CA ILE A 26 16.21 -31.60 13.25
C ILE A 26 16.82 -33.01 13.33
N SER A 27 17.78 -33.31 12.46
CA SER A 27 18.54 -34.57 12.55
C SER A 27 19.59 -34.51 13.66
N ALA A 28 19.98 -35.65 14.24
CA ALA A 28 21.03 -35.71 15.27
C ALA A 28 22.36 -35.10 14.79
N ALA A 29 22.78 -35.43 13.56
CA ALA A 29 24.00 -34.86 12.97
C ALA A 29 23.91 -33.33 12.77
N SER A 30 22.75 -32.82 12.38
CA SER A 30 22.52 -31.38 12.25
C SER A 30 22.48 -30.67 13.60
N LEU A 31 21.97 -31.34 14.64
CA LEU A 31 21.96 -30.83 16.00
C LEU A 31 23.39 -30.74 16.55
N ASP A 32 24.19 -31.79 16.41
CA ASP A 32 25.59 -31.80 16.85
C ASP A 32 26.41 -30.72 16.13
N ALA A 33 26.22 -30.57 14.82
CA ALA A 33 26.85 -29.50 14.04
C ALA A 33 26.41 -28.10 14.49
N LEU A 34 25.13 -27.92 14.84
CA LEU A 34 24.63 -26.65 15.37
C LEU A 34 25.25 -26.33 16.73
N VAL A 35 25.34 -27.32 17.62
CA VAL A 35 25.99 -27.17 18.93
C VAL A 35 27.48 -26.86 18.79
N GLU A 36 28.18 -27.51 17.86
CA GLU A 36 29.58 -27.22 17.56
C GLU A 36 29.76 -25.78 17.04
N GLN A 37 28.90 -25.34 16.13
CA GLN A 37 28.90 -23.95 15.66
C GLN A 37 28.63 -22.97 16.80
N LEU A 38 27.66 -23.26 17.68
CA LEU A 38 27.37 -22.45 18.88
C LEU A 38 28.51 -22.47 19.90
N LYS A 39 29.37 -23.49 19.95
CA LYS A 39 30.59 -23.47 20.78
C LYS A 39 31.74 -22.74 20.12
N GLY A 40 31.71 -22.61 18.79
CA GLY A 40 32.69 -21.88 18.01
C GLY A 40 32.63 -20.36 18.17
N ASN A 41 33.54 -19.67 17.48
CA ASN A 41 33.69 -18.21 17.51
C ASN A 41 32.99 -17.48 16.34
N SER A 42 32.18 -18.19 15.55
CA SER A 42 31.42 -17.61 14.43
C SER A 42 30.20 -16.85 14.92
N SER A 43 29.83 -15.73 14.29
CA SER A 43 28.54 -15.10 14.55
C SER A 43 27.40 -15.94 13.98
N ILE A 44 26.31 -16.06 14.75
CA ILE A 44 25.12 -16.80 14.37
C ILE A 44 23.93 -15.86 14.44
N ASN A 45 23.12 -15.84 13.40
CA ASN A 45 21.96 -14.98 13.32
C ASN A 45 20.70 -15.73 13.70
N PHE A 46 20.00 -15.25 14.73
CA PHE A 46 18.63 -15.64 15.02
C PHE A 46 17.68 -14.78 14.20
N ILE A 47 16.84 -15.45 13.41
CA ILE A 47 15.99 -14.78 12.42
C ILE A 47 14.52 -15.02 12.78
N VAL A 48 13.78 -13.95 12.97
CA VAL A 48 12.31 -13.95 13.06
C VAL A 48 11.76 -13.49 11.71
N SER A 49 10.96 -14.32 11.06
CA SER A 49 10.30 -13.99 9.79
C SER A 49 8.80 -14.01 9.95
N MET A 50 8.14 -13.11 9.23
CA MET A 50 6.68 -12.98 9.27
C MET A 50 6.14 -12.74 7.87
N GLU A 51 5.07 -13.46 7.53
CA GLU A 51 4.38 -13.35 6.25
C GLU A 51 2.90 -13.05 6.49
N PHE A 52 2.40 -12.02 5.81
CA PHE A 52 0.98 -11.70 5.73
C PHE A 52 0.50 -11.97 4.31
N SER A 53 -0.49 -12.85 4.18
CA SER A 53 -1.16 -13.09 2.90
C SER A 53 -2.51 -12.40 2.91
N ARG A 54 -2.75 -11.48 1.98
CA ARG A 54 -4.09 -10.95 1.73
C ARG A 54 -4.92 -11.99 0.97
N PRO A 55 -6.24 -12.09 1.22
CA PRO A 55 -7.10 -13.02 0.48
C PRO A 55 -7.08 -12.70 -1.02
N TYR A 56 -7.13 -13.75 -1.83
CA TYR A 56 -7.06 -13.64 -3.28
C TYR A 56 -8.24 -12.85 -3.84
N ASP A 57 -7.96 -11.74 -4.53
CA ASP A 57 -8.99 -10.95 -5.18
C ASP A 57 -9.20 -11.49 -6.61
N GLN A 58 -10.30 -12.23 -6.83
CA GLN A 58 -10.68 -12.78 -8.13
C GLN A 58 -10.77 -11.71 -9.24
N LYS A 59 -11.06 -10.45 -8.90
CA LYS A 59 -11.15 -9.35 -9.88
C LYS A 59 -9.78 -8.81 -10.29
N LYS A 60 -8.80 -8.88 -9.38
CA LYS A 60 -7.42 -8.43 -9.63
C LYS A 60 -6.48 -9.56 -10.05
N LYS A 61 -6.92 -10.81 -9.92
CA LYS A 61 -6.12 -12.03 -10.11
C LYS A 61 -4.81 -12.02 -9.32
N ASP A 62 -4.80 -11.36 -8.17
CA ASP A 62 -3.59 -11.11 -7.39
C ASP A 62 -3.80 -11.53 -5.94
N GLY A 63 -2.82 -12.27 -5.42
CA GLY A 63 -2.71 -12.66 -4.02
C GLY A 63 -1.47 -12.00 -3.46
N GLN A 64 -1.66 -10.88 -2.76
CA GLN A 64 -0.53 -10.10 -2.27
C GLN A 64 0.00 -10.70 -0.98
N LYS A 65 1.29 -11.06 -1.03
CA LYS A 65 2.07 -11.48 0.13
C LYS A 65 3.00 -10.36 0.55
N HIS A 66 3.01 -10.06 1.84
CA HIS A 66 3.90 -9.11 2.45
C HIS A 66 4.78 -9.86 3.44
N ASN A 67 6.09 -9.68 3.37
CA ASN A 67 7.03 -10.32 4.28
C ASN A 67 7.84 -9.28 5.06
N ALA A 68 8.33 -9.69 6.22
CA ALA A 68 9.37 -9.00 6.97
C ALA A 68 10.24 -10.01 7.70
N GLN A 69 11.48 -9.61 7.96
CA GLN A 69 12.47 -10.41 8.66
C GLN A 69 13.29 -9.53 9.59
N TRP A 70 13.46 -9.98 10.83
CA TRP A 70 14.31 -9.35 11.83
C TRP A 70 15.41 -10.33 12.24
N SER A 71 16.67 -9.89 12.15
CA SER A 71 17.83 -10.69 12.52
C SER A 71 18.43 -10.15 13.82
N ILE A 72 18.79 -11.04 14.72
CA ILE A 72 19.57 -10.75 15.93
C ILE A 72 20.85 -11.54 15.84
N GLU A 73 21.97 -10.84 15.93
CA GLU A 73 23.27 -11.48 15.99
C GLU A 73 23.51 -12.03 17.40
N ILE A 74 23.81 -13.32 17.48
CA ILE A 74 24.24 -13.99 18.70
C ILE A 74 25.77 -13.94 18.73
N GLU A 75 26.29 -12.99 19.49
CA GLU A 75 27.73 -12.80 19.65
C GLU A 75 28.42 -14.05 20.23
N PRO A 76 29.66 -14.35 19.80
CA PRO A 76 30.43 -15.44 20.36
C PRO A 76 30.75 -15.20 21.84
N ASN A 77 30.79 -16.27 22.64
CA ASN A 77 31.04 -16.24 24.09
C ASN A 77 30.03 -15.42 24.93
N SER A 78 28.86 -15.10 24.39
CA SER A 78 27.78 -14.45 25.13
C SER A 78 27.02 -15.42 26.05
N LYS A 79 26.36 -14.88 27.09
CA LYS A 79 25.48 -15.68 27.98
C LYS A 79 24.36 -16.38 27.21
N LEU A 80 23.78 -15.68 26.23
CA LEU A 80 22.74 -16.23 25.35
C LEU A 80 23.25 -17.49 24.63
N ARG A 81 24.49 -17.47 24.16
CA ARG A 81 25.09 -18.60 23.46
C ARG A 81 25.27 -19.82 24.37
N SER A 82 25.68 -19.62 25.62
CA SER A 82 25.72 -20.71 26.61
C SER A 82 24.34 -21.26 26.95
N GLU A 83 23.31 -20.41 27.04
CA GLU A 83 21.92 -20.84 27.27
C GLU A 83 21.39 -21.66 26.09
N TRP A 84 21.71 -21.26 24.85
CA TRP A 84 21.40 -22.04 23.64
C TRP A 84 22.09 -23.41 23.63
N VAL A 85 23.38 -23.48 23.97
CA VAL A 85 24.05 -24.78 24.05
C VAL A 85 23.41 -25.65 25.12
N GLN A 86 23.09 -25.08 26.29
CA GLN A 86 22.53 -25.81 27.40
C GLN A 86 21.12 -26.36 27.13
N ILE A 87 20.25 -25.60 26.45
CA ILE A 87 18.90 -26.09 26.10
C ILE A 87 18.97 -27.23 25.09
N LEU A 88 19.90 -27.15 24.13
CA LEU A 88 20.05 -28.10 23.05
C LEU A 88 20.65 -29.42 23.54
N GLU A 89 21.64 -29.35 24.43
CA GLU A 89 22.25 -30.53 25.05
C GLU A 89 21.33 -31.20 26.07
N SER A 90 20.57 -30.41 26.84
CA SER A 90 19.64 -30.94 27.84
C SER A 90 18.29 -31.39 27.26
N GLN A 91 18.10 -31.25 25.95
CA GLN A 91 16.84 -31.53 25.24
C GLN A 91 15.61 -30.96 25.97
N GLY A 92 15.72 -29.73 26.46
CA GLY A 92 14.58 -29.04 27.07
C GLY A 92 14.30 -29.36 28.54
N SER A 93 15.33 -29.62 29.35
CA SER A 93 15.19 -29.79 30.81
C SER A 93 14.80 -28.47 31.52
N GLY A 94 13.57 -27.98 31.29
CA GLY A 94 12.96 -26.85 32.01
C GLY A 94 13.65 -25.49 31.82
N GLN A 95 14.58 -25.38 30.88
CA GLN A 95 15.31 -24.14 30.61
C GLN A 95 14.57 -23.28 29.60
N THR A 96 14.64 -21.97 29.81
CA THR A 96 14.03 -20.95 28.96
C THR A 96 15.10 -19.97 28.53
N ILE A 97 15.20 -19.75 27.23
CA ILE A 97 16.11 -18.78 26.62
C ILE A 97 15.36 -17.47 26.42
N SER A 98 15.97 -16.34 26.78
CA SER A 98 15.37 -15.03 26.59
C SER A 98 16.10 -14.24 25.51
N MET A 99 15.45 -14.02 24.37
CA MET A 99 15.98 -13.22 23.27
C MET A 99 15.41 -11.80 23.35
N PRO A 100 16.18 -10.80 23.84
CA PRO A 100 15.70 -9.43 23.92
C PRO A 100 15.50 -8.84 22.53
N GLU A 101 14.56 -7.90 22.42
CA GLU A 101 14.30 -7.11 21.21
C GLU A 101 14.05 -7.94 19.93
N ALA A 102 13.44 -9.12 20.09
CA ALA A 102 13.33 -10.12 19.03
C ALA A 102 12.01 -10.04 18.25
N PHE A 103 10.92 -9.61 18.89
CA PHE A 103 9.59 -9.68 18.29
C PHE A 103 8.87 -8.33 18.30
N PRO A 104 8.43 -7.82 17.14
CA PRO A 104 7.69 -6.56 17.08
C PRO A 104 6.24 -6.73 17.53
N SER A 105 5.86 -6.00 18.58
CA SER A 105 4.47 -5.87 19.05
C SER A 105 3.55 -5.19 18.02
N TYR A 106 4.10 -4.39 17.09
CA TYR A 106 3.36 -3.54 16.17
C TYR A 106 3.91 -3.62 14.75
N LEU A 107 3.02 -3.77 13.78
CA LEU A 107 3.39 -3.97 12.39
C LEU A 107 2.51 -3.13 11.48
N LEU A 108 3.09 -2.57 10.42
CA LEU A 108 2.39 -1.90 9.34
C LEU A 108 2.44 -2.81 8.11
N VAL A 109 1.28 -3.26 7.67
CA VAL A 109 1.10 -4.03 6.44
C VAL A 109 0.66 -3.06 5.35
N PRO A 110 1.58 -2.57 4.50
CA PRO A 110 1.23 -1.61 3.47
C PRO A 110 0.36 -2.24 2.39
N ASN A 111 -0.23 -1.40 1.53
CA ASN A 111 -0.95 -1.88 0.35
C ASN A 111 0.00 -2.58 -0.65
N GLU A 112 1.23 -2.10 -0.79
CA GLU A 112 2.24 -2.67 -1.68
C GLU A 112 3.61 -2.68 -0.97
N GLY A 113 4.40 -3.73 -1.17
CA GLY A 113 5.75 -3.84 -0.59
C GLY A 113 5.84 -4.68 0.70
N ALA A 114 6.98 -4.57 1.37
CA ALA A 114 7.30 -5.34 2.58
C ALA A 114 6.60 -4.80 3.83
N VAL A 115 6.41 -5.66 4.84
CA VAL A 115 5.89 -5.25 6.15
C VAL A 115 6.93 -4.38 6.85
N THR A 116 6.50 -3.29 7.47
CA THR A 116 7.39 -2.35 8.17
C THR A 116 6.92 -2.11 9.59
N VAL A 117 7.77 -1.46 10.39
CA VAL A 117 7.39 -1.01 11.73
C VAL A 117 6.72 0.36 11.64
N PRO A 118 5.60 0.61 12.34
CA PRO A 118 4.96 1.92 12.36
C PRO A 118 5.85 2.99 13.06
N SER A 119 6.49 3.86 12.29
CA SER A 119 7.31 4.97 12.81
C SER A 119 6.60 5.90 13.81
N PRO A 120 5.28 6.20 13.67
CA PRO A 120 4.58 7.01 14.67
C PRO A 120 4.53 6.36 16.06
N ILE A 121 4.41 5.04 16.14
CA ILE A 121 4.44 4.30 17.42
C ILE A 121 5.85 4.35 17.99
N VAL A 122 6.86 4.19 17.12
CA VAL A 122 8.27 4.38 17.49
C VAL A 122 8.45 5.75 18.16
N SER A 123 7.88 6.82 17.61
CA SER A 123 7.97 8.16 18.20
C SER A 123 7.15 8.36 19.48
N ALA A 124 6.12 7.53 19.71
CA ALA A 124 5.21 7.64 20.85
C ALA A 124 5.68 6.85 22.08
N ILE A 125 6.71 6.01 21.96
CA ILE A 125 7.28 5.27 23.10
C ILE A 125 7.93 6.25 24.06
N GLN A 126 7.27 6.41 25.21
CA GLN A 126 7.71 7.27 26.31
C GLN A 126 8.47 6.42 27.34
N TYR A 127 9.64 6.89 27.74
CA TYR A 127 10.38 6.29 28.86
C TYR A 127 9.64 6.60 30.17
N ASN A 128 9.45 5.58 31.00
CA ASN A 128 8.70 5.68 32.25
C ASN A 128 9.56 6.35 33.33
N GLN A 129 9.63 7.71 33.33
CA GLN A 129 9.93 8.59 34.48
C GLN A 129 10.07 10.05 34.01
N ASP A 130 9.16 10.93 34.48
CA ASP A 130 9.18 12.41 34.58
C ASP A 130 9.60 13.29 33.38
N ASN A 131 10.14 12.72 32.30
CA ASN A 131 10.54 13.45 31.10
C ASN A 131 9.95 12.75 29.87
N TYR A 132 8.93 13.38 29.29
CA TYR A 132 8.15 12.95 28.13
C TYR A 132 8.93 12.85 26.81
N GLN A 133 10.25 12.73 26.83
CA GLN A 133 11.09 12.77 25.62
C GLN A 133 11.86 11.45 25.44
N ARG A 134 11.64 10.82 24.29
CA ARG A 134 12.42 9.67 23.81
C ARG A 134 13.92 10.03 23.84
N PRO A 135 14.78 9.20 24.45
CA PRO A 135 16.22 9.42 24.44
C PRO A 135 16.77 9.52 23.02
N LYS A 136 17.72 10.43 22.77
CA LYS A 136 18.32 10.64 21.44
C LYS A 136 19.08 9.42 20.91
N ASN A 137 19.40 8.45 21.78
CA ASN A 137 20.10 7.21 21.50
C ASN A 137 19.17 5.98 21.41
N ALA A 138 17.86 6.16 21.42
CA ALA A 138 16.90 5.04 21.41
C ALA A 138 16.85 4.35 20.04
N SER A 139 17.07 3.03 20.02
CA SER A 139 17.00 2.20 18.81
C SER A 139 15.55 2.00 18.37
N ASP A 140 15.35 1.72 17.08
CA ASP A 140 14.03 1.36 16.54
C ASP A 140 13.54 0.00 17.08
N ARG A 141 14.37 -0.72 17.83
CA ARG A 141 14.09 -2.04 18.40
C ARG A 141 13.87 -2.07 19.91
N ASP A 142 14.10 -0.97 20.63
CA ASP A 142 14.02 -0.92 22.10
C ASP A 142 12.65 -1.37 22.64
N TRP A 143 11.60 -1.24 21.83
CA TRP A 143 10.23 -1.57 22.16
C TRP A 143 9.79 -2.95 21.67
N PHE A 144 10.67 -3.70 21.02
CA PHE A 144 10.39 -5.08 20.65
C PHE A 144 10.32 -5.93 21.90
N ASP A 145 9.43 -6.92 21.87
CA ASP A 145 9.26 -7.84 22.96
C ASP A 145 10.44 -8.79 23.06
N THR A 146 10.74 -9.17 24.29
CA THR A 146 11.67 -10.25 24.58
C THR A 146 10.97 -11.56 24.31
N VAL A 147 11.54 -12.40 23.45
CA VAL A 147 11.01 -13.72 23.14
C VAL A 147 11.64 -14.75 24.06
N LYS A 148 10.81 -15.42 24.85
CA LYS A 148 11.17 -16.56 25.69
C LYS A 148 10.90 -17.85 24.94
N LEU A 149 11.93 -18.67 24.75
CA LEU A 149 11.87 -19.95 24.06
C LEU A 149 12.15 -21.08 25.03
N SER A 150 11.31 -22.10 25.03
CA SER A 150 11.53 -23.34 25.77
C SER A 150 11.24 -24.54 24.87
N LEU A 151 11.92 -25.65 25.12
CA LEU A 151 11.72 -26.89 24.39
C LEU A 151 10.92 -27.85 25.28
N ALA A 152 9.82 -28.38 24.74
CA ALA A 152 9.02 -29.38 25.42
C ALA A 152 8.96 -30.67 24.61
N ASN A 153 9.06 -31.81 25.30
CA ASN A 153 8.97 -33.12 24.65
C ASN A 153 7.50 -33.51 24.51
N SER A 154 7.06 -33.71 23.27
CA SER A 154 5.75 -34.26 22.94
C SER A 154 5.89 -35.71 22.45
N THR A 155 4.78 -36.43 22.33
CA THR A 155 4.77 -37.81 21.83
C THR A 155 5.30 -37.94 20.41
N ASP A 156 5.12 -36.90 19.59
CA ASP A 156 5.49 -36.87 18.17
C ASP A 156 6.84 -36.17 17.93
N GLY A 157 7.58 -35.86 19.00
CA GLY A 157 8.87 -35.18 18.96
C GLY A 157 8.90 -33.89 19.78
N ASN A 158 10.04 -33.21 19.75
CA ASN A 158 10.26 -32.01 20.56
C ASN A 158 9.57 -30.82 19.89
N VAL A 159 8.87 -30.00 20.67
CA VAL A 159 8.11 -28.83 20.21
C VAL A 159 8.65 -27.59 20.91
N TRP A 160 8.87 -26.53 20.13
CA TRP A 160 9.23 -25.23 20.68
C TRP A 160 7.99 -24.51 21.20
N ILE A 161 8.11 -23.99 22.42
CA ILE A 161 7.13 -23.13 23.06
C ILE A 161 7.71 -21.74 23.14
N THR A 162 6.92 -20.77 22.70
CA THR A 162 7.30 -19.37 22.59
C THR A 162 6.38 -18.52 23.45
N GLN A 163 6.96 -17.59 24.21
CA GLN A 163 6.23 -16.59 24.98
C GLN A 163 6.88 -15.23 24.77
N THR A 164 6.11 -14.16 24.83
CA THR A 164 6.63 -12.80 24.72
C THR A 164 6.47 -12.07 26.04
N GLU A 165 7.46 -11.23 26.34
CA GLU A 165 7.43 -10.32 27.47
C GLU A 165 7.73 -8.91 26.99
N HIS A 166 6.82 -7.99 27.31
CA HIS A 166 7.01 -6.58 27.01
C HIS A 166 8.15 -6.00 27.85
N PRO A 167 8.97 -5.10 27.28
CA PRO A 167 10.00 -4.40 28.04
C PRO A 167 9.35 -3.58 29.17
N SER A 168 9.79 -3.81 30.40
CA SER A 168 9.24 -3.15 31.60
C SER A 168 9.38 -1.62 31.60
N GLN A 169 10.27 -1.10 30.75
CA GLN A 169 10.58 0.33 30.62
C GLN A 169 9.46 1.13 29.95
N TYR A 170 8.59 0.46 29.17
CA TYR A 170 7.51 1.10 28.42
C TYR A 170 6.19 0.40 28.75
N THR A 171 5.27 1.06 29.44
CA THR A 171 4.01 0.43 29.90
C THR A 171 2.78 0.99 29.18
N ASN A 172 2.84 2.23 28.70
CA ASN A 172 1.70 2.94 28.10
C ASN A 172 1.44 2.59 26.63
N VAL A 173 2.28 1.75 26.02
CA VAL A 173 2.26 1.47 24.58
C VAL A 173 1.93 0.02 24.28
N TYR A 174 1.74 -0.87 25.25
CA TYR A 174 1.48 -2.29 24.96
C TYR A 174 0.07 -2.72 25.33
N PHE A 175 -0.43 -3.70 24.57
CA PHE A 175 -1.65 -4.41 24.89
C PHE A 175 -1.28 -5.78 25.43
N ASN A 176 -1.83 -6.12 26.59
CA ASN A 176 -1.55 -7.41 27.21
C ASN A 176 -2.23 -8.53 26.43
N ALA A 177 -1.45 -9.55 26.06
CA ALA A 177 -1.99 -10.76 25.47
C ALA A 177 -2.90 -11.51 26.44
N SER A 178 -4.00 -12.07 25.92
CA SER A 178 -4.85 -12.94 26.71
C SER A 178 -4.18 -14.29 26.98
N LYS A 179 -4.59 -14.95 28.06
CA LYS A 179 -4.18 -16.34 28.32
C LYS A 179 -4.80 -17.29 27.29
N VAL A 180 -4.10 -18.38 27.05
CA VAL A 180 -4.55 -19.46 26.16
C VAL A 180 -5.79 -20.14 26.75
N THR A 181 -6.82 -20.33 25.92
CA THR A 181 -8.11 -20.90 26.34
C THR A 181 -8.24 -22.41 26.04
N TYR A 182 -7.27 -22.99 25.32
CA TYR A 182 -7.26 -24.39 24.92
C TYR A 182 -6.21 -25.20 25.70
N GLY A 183 -6.33 -26.52 25.65
CA GLY A 183 -5.36 -27.43 26.26
C GLY A 183 -5.31 -27.38 27.78
N ILE A 184 -4.28 -28.03 28.33
CA ILE A 184 -4.04 -28.17 29.77
C ILE A 184 -3.18 -27.01 30.31
N HIS A 185 -2.37 -26.38 29.45
CA HIS A 185 -1.45 -25.30 29.80
C HIS A 185 -2.09 -23.90 29.68
N ARG A 186 -3.08 -23.62 30.55
CA ARG A 186 -3.83 -22.33 30.59
C ARG A 186 -3.08 -21.19 31.27
N ASP A 187 -1.89 -21.47 31.78
CA ASP A 187 -0.94 -20.50 32.34
C ASP A 187 -0.22 -19.70 31.25
N ARG A 188 -0.18 -20.22 30.02
CA ARG A 188 0.49 -19.60 28.87
C ARG A 188 -0.35 -18.47 28.26
N THR A 189 0.34 -17.52 27.64
CA THR A 189 -0.24 -16.39 26.90
C THR A 189 -0.07 -16.57 25.40
N TYR A 190 -0.97 -16.00 24.61
CA TYR A 190 -0.76 -15.91 23.17
C TYR A 190 0.42 -14.98 22.86
N VAL A 191 1.19 -15.29 21.82
CA VAL A 191 2.14 -14.34 21.26
C VAL A 191 1.34 -13.36 20.41
N GLN A 192 1.18 -12.13 20.91
CA GLN A 192 0.30 -11.13 20.30
C GLN A 192 1.09 -10.09 19.52
N THR A 193 0.60 -9.71 18.34
CA THR A 193 1.07 -8.53 17.60
C THR A 193 -0.13 -7.80 17.01
N ILE A 194 0.01 -6.49 16.83
CA ILE A 194 -1.02 -5.63 16.26
C ILE A 194 -0.58 -5.19 14.87
N ALA A 195 -1.33 -5.64 13.87
CA ALA A 195 -1.11 -5.29 12.47
C ALA A 195 -2.03 -4.13 12.08
N PHE A 196 -1.44 -3.01 11.69
CA PHE A 196 -2.09 -1.92 11.00
C PHE A 196 -2.09 -2.22 9.52
N VAL A 197 -3.26 -2.43 8.95
CA VAL A 197 -3.41 -2.81 7.56
C VAL A 197 -3.86 -1.61 6.75
N ASP A 198 -3.03 -1.21 5.80
CA ASP A 198 -3.40 -0.17 4.84
C ASP A 198 -4.51 -0.66 3.92
N LYS A 199 -5.47 0.23 3.69
CA LYS A 199 -6.55 -0.02 2.74
C LYS A 199 -5.97 -0.16 1.34
N ALA A 200 -6.36 -1.24 0.67
CA ALA A 200 -6.03 -1.43 -0.73
C ALA A 200 -6.90 -0.52 -1.59
N PHE A 201 -6.30 0.48 -2.23
CA PHE A 201 -7.00 1.26 -3.24
C PHE A 201 -7.18 0.42 -4.51
N PRO A 202 -8.25 0.64 -5.29
CA PRO A 202 -8.38 0.03 -6.61
C PRO A 202 -7.17 0.41 -7.47
N SER A 203 -6.53 -0.57 -8.11
CA SER A 203 -5.29 -0.36 -8.87
C SER A 203 -5.45 0.63 -10.04
N PHE A 204 -6.66 0.79 -10.58
CA PHE A 204 -7.00 1.84 -11.55
C PHE A 204 -6.78 3.25 -10.97
N PHE A 205 -7.20 3.48 -9.73
CA PHE A 205 -7.09 4.79 -9.08
C PHE A 205 -5.62 5.13 -8.79
N ALA A 206 -4.83 4.15 -8.33
CA ALA A 206 -3.39 4.33 -8.12
C ALA A 206 -2.65 4.66 -9.43
N LYS A 207 -2.94 3.94 -10.52
CA LYS A 207 -2.37 4.22 -11.86
C LYS A 207 -2.76 5.61 -12.37
N TYR A 208 -4.00 6.02 -12.16
CA TYR A 208 -4.48 7.34 -12.56
C TYR A 208 -3.81 8.46 -11.76
N LEU A 209 -3.63 8.28 -10.45
CA LEU A 209 -2.98 9.26 -9.59
C LEU A 209 -1.49 9.46 -9.88
N GLN A 210 -0.78 8.39 -10.26
CA GLN A 210 0.67 8.44 -10.44
C GLN A 210 1.12 9.14 -11.74
N GLY A 211 0.29 9.15 -12.78
CA GLY A 211 0.63 9.80 -14.06
C GLY A 211 -0.56 10.23 -14.93
N GLY A 212 -1.78 9.79 -14.61
CA GLY A 212 -2.99 10.16 -15.35
C GLY A 212 -3.47 11.58 -15.06
N VAL A 213 -3.21 12.11 -13.86
CA VAL A 213 -3.63 13.47 -13.46
C VAL A 213 -3.01 14.53 -14.36
N ILE A 214 -1.70 14.44 -14.64
CA ILE A 214 -1.02 15.40 -15.52
C ILE A 214 -1.54 15.30 -16.97
N ALA A 215 -1.78 14.08 -17.47
CA ALA A 215 -2.34 13.85 -18.81
C ALA A 215 -3.78 14.37 -18.92
N MET A 216 -4.59 14.20 -17.88
CA MET A 216 -5.94 14.77 -17.78
C MET A 216 -5.89 16.30 -17.86
N TYR A 217 -5.02 16.95 -17.07
CA TYR A 217 -4.87 18.41 -17.12
C TYR A 217 -4.43 18.91 -18.50
N ILE A 218 -3.44 18.26 -19.11
CA ILE A 218 -2.97 18.61 -20.47
C ILE A 218 -4.13 18.47 -21.47
N SER A 219 -4.92 17.40 -21.41
CA SER A 219 -6.06 17.20 -22.29
C SER A 219 -7.12 18.28 -22.15
N LEU A 220 -7.46 18.66 -20.91
CA LEU A 220 -8.43 19.73 -20.62
C LEU A 220 -7.94 21.08 -21.17
N VAL A 221 -6.67 21.43 -20.92
CA VAL A 221 -6.07 22.69 -21.38
C VAL A 221 -6.05 22.75 -22.90
N ILE A 222 -5.75 21.64 -23.60
CA ILE A 222 -5.79 21.59 -25.07
C ILE A 222 -7.21 21.77 -25.58
N VAL A 223 -8.21 21.11 -24.98
CA VAL A 223 -9.62 21.24 -25.41
C VAL A 223 -10.11 22.68 -25.24
N VAL A 224 -9.87 23.29 -24.07
CA VAL A 224 -10.25 24.68 -23.81
C VAL A 224 -9.49 25.62 -24.73
N GLY A 225 -8.18 25.41 -24.95
CA GLY A 225 -7.38 26.19 -25.88
C GLY A 225 -7.86 26.10 -27.33
N ARG A 226 -8.29 24.90 -27.77
CA ARG A 226 -8.90 24.70 -29.09
C ARG A 226 -10.25 25.40 -29.21
N LEU A 227 -11.07 25.37 -28.16
CA LEU A 227 -12.37 26.04 -28.15
C LEU A 227 -12.21 27.56 -28.23
N ILE A 228 -11.34 28.14 -27.39
CA ILE A 228 -11.00 29.57 -27.42
C ILE A 228 -10.46 29.93 -28.80
N ARG A 229 -9.51 29.14 -29.33
CA ARG A 229 -8.99 29.38 -30.68
C ARG A 229 -10.09 29.33 -31.74
N ALA A 230 -11.02 28.39 -31.68
CA ALA A 230 -12.13 28.31 -32.64
C ALA A 230 -13.08 29.51 -32.57
N LEU A 231 -13.34 30.04 -31.38
CA LEU A 231 -14.20 31.21 -31.20
C LEU A 231 -13.53 32.51 -31.67
N PHE A 232 -12.25 32.70 -31.38
CA PHE A 232 -11.52 33.93 -31.78
C PHE A 232 -10.90 33.86 -33.17
N THR A 233 -10.66 32.66 -33.70
CA THR A 233 -10.14 32.43 -35.06
C THR A 233 -11.29 32.00 -35.96
N HIS A 234 -12.39 32.75 -35.93
CA HIS A 234 -13.48 32.55 -36.88
C HIS A 234 -12.95 32.79 -38.31
N SER A 235 -13.40 31.93 -39.23
CA SER A 235 -12.81 31.68 -40.55
C SER A 235 -12.80 32.92 -41.47
N PRO A 236 -11.81 33.10 -42.37
CA PRO A 236 -11.83 34.12 -43.43
C PRO A 236 -13.04 34.00 -44.39
N ILE A 237 -13.80 32.89 -44.32
CA ILE A 237 -15.05 32.70 -45.06
C ILE A 237 -16.15 33.65 -44.57
N GLU A 238 -16.16 34.01 -43.28
CA GLU A 238 -17.14 34.98 -42.76
C GLU A 238 -16.89 36.37 -43.33
N VAL A 239 -15.63 36.81 -43.47
CA VAL A 239 -15.28 38.09 -44.11
C VAL A 239 -15.83 38.18 -45.54
N MET A 240 -15.71 37.10 -46.33
CA MET A 240 -16.23 37.04 -47.70
C MET A 240 -17.77 37.17 -47.77
N ILE A 241 -18.51 36.77 -46.73
CA ILE A 241 -19.98 36.80 -46.71
C ILE A 241 -20.49 38.08 -46.02
N THR A 242 -19.80 38.57 -44.99
CA THR A 242 -20.21 39.74 -44.20
C THR A 242 -19.79 41.07 -44.85
N GLU A 243 -18.75 41.07 -45.71
CA GLU A 243 -18.26 42.26 -46.44
C GLU A 243 -18.66 42.30 -47.94
N ILE A 244 -19.81 41.70 -48.33
CA ILE A 244 -20.26 41.73 -49.73
C ILE A 244 -20.61 43.16 -50.18
N PRO A 245 -20.05 43.68 -51.30
CA PRO A 245 -20.43 44.97 -51.84
C PRO A 245 -21.80 44.87 -52.54
N ASN A 246 -22.87 45.29 -51.85
CA ASN A 246 -24.28 45.32 -52.30
C ASN A 246 -25.11 44.04 -52.00
N PRO A 247 -25.61 43.87 -50.76
CA PRO A 247 -26.49 42.76 -50.40
C PRO A 247 -27.87 42.82 -51.08
N ASP A 248 -28.26 43.96 -51.63
CA ASP A 248 -29.59 44.19 -52.24
C ASP A 248 -29.85 43.29 -53.45
N PHE A 249 -28.82 42.97 -54.23
CA PHE A 249 -28.96 42.07 -55.37
C PHE A 249 -29.25 40.63 -54.93
N LEU A 250 -28.56 40.16 -53.88
CA LEU A 250 -28.77 38.85 -53.28
C LEU A 250 -30.17 38.76 -52.66
N LEU A 251 -30.58 39.80 -51.93
CA LEU A 251 -31.92 39.88 -51.34
C LEU A 251 -33.01 39.83 -52.41
N LYS A 252 -32.82 40.54 -53.53
CA LYS A 252 -33.76 40.53 -54.66
C LYS A 252 -33.91 39.13 -55.27
N ILE A 253 -32.81 38.41 -55.52
CA ILE A 253 -32.87 37.04 -56.04
C ILE A 253 -33.60 36.12 -55.05
N CYS A 254 -33.31 36.22 -53.75
CA CYS A 254 -34.01 35.43 -52.73
C CYS A 254 -35.52 35.72 -52.69
N LEU A 255 -35.90 36.99 -52.86
CA LEU A 255 -37.30 37.42 -52.89
C LEU A 255 -38.00 36.95 -54.19
N ASP A 256 -37.32 37.05 -55.33
CA ASP A 256 -37.84 36.56 -56.62
C ASP A 256 -38.05 35.04 -56.58
N ILE A 257 -37.12 34.27 -55.98
CA ILE A 257 -37.29 32.82 -55.75
C ILE A 257 -38.53 32.55 -54.88
N TYR A 258 -38.72 33.33 -53.81
CA TYR A 258 -39.88 33.20 -52.93
C TYR A 258 -41.20 33.45 -53.69
N LEU A 259 -41.28 34.52 -54.49
CA LEU A 259 -42.47 34.86 -55.28
C LEU A 259 -42.78 33.79 -56.35
N VAL A 260 -41.76 33.28 -57.03
CA VAL A 260 -41.92 32.24 -58.06
C VAL A 260 -42.38 30.91 -57.46
N ARG A 261 -41.93 30.59 -56.23
CA ARG A 261 -42.41 29.44 -55.46
C ARG A 261 -43.88 29.59 -55.07
N GLU A 262 -44.31 30.77 -54.63
CA GLU A 262 -45.74 31.06 -54.35
C GLU A 262 -46.60 30.97 -55.62
N ALA A 263 -46.06 31.36 -56.77
CA ALA A 263 -46.70 31.22 -58.07
C ALA A 263 -46.70 29.77 -58.62
N LYS A 264 -46.00 28.84 -57.97
CA LYS A 264 -45.81 27.42 -58.37
C LYS A 264 -45.18 27.23 -59.76
N ASP A 265 -44.36 28.18 -60.21
CA ASP A 265 -43.59 28.05 -61.45
C ASP A 265 -42.21 27.46 -61.19
N PHE A 266 -42.17 26.13 -61.07
CA PHE A 266 -40.99 25.39 -60.64
C PHE A 266 -39.82 25.42 -61.63
N PHE A 267 -40.09 25.64 -62.93
CA PHE A 267 -39.02 25.73 -63.93
C PHE A 267 -38.24 27.04 -63.76
N LEU A 268 -38.95 28.15 -63.56
CA LEU A 268 -38.33 29.44 -63.29
C LEU A 268 -37.62 29.45 -61.92
N GLU A 269 -38.21 28.80 -60.92
CA GLU A 269 -37.58 28.65 -59.59
C GLU A 269 -36.22 27.96 -59.69
N GLN A 270 -36.12 26.88 -60.47
CA GLN A 270 -34.88 26.12 -60.65
C GLN A 270 -33.78 26.95 -61.33
N ASP A 271 -34.14 27.81 -62.29
CA ASP A 271 -33.18 28.69 -62.98
C ASP A 271 -32.65 29.80 -62.05
N LEU A 272 -33.53 30.45 -61.28
CA LEU A 272 -33.11 31.43 -60.27
C LEU A 272 -32.24 30.80 -59.17
N PHE A 273 -32.55 29.55 -58.75
CA PHE A 273 -31.76 28.84 -57.76
C PHE A 273 -30.37 28.45 -58.31
N ALA A 274 -30.28 28.02 -59.58
CA ALA A 274 -29.00 27.75 -60.24
C ALA A 274 -28.13 29.02 -60.31
N LYS A 275 -28.73 30.17 -60.59
CA LYS A 275 -28.06 31.48 -60.58
C LYS A 275 -27.53 31.87 -59.20
N LEU A 276 -28.30 31.58 -58.14
CA LEU A 276 -27.88 31.81 -56.75
C LEU A 276 -26.66 30.96 -56.37
N ILE A 277 -26.66 29.67 -56.70
CA ILE A 277 -25.53 28.77 -56.44
C ILE A 277 -24.29 29.23 -57.20
N PHE A 278 -24.45 29.61 -58.48
CA PHE A 278 -23.34 30.09 -59.30
C PHE A 278 -22.70 31.34 -58.69
N LEU A 279 -23.50 32.28 -58.19
CA LEU A 279 -23.03 33.49 -57.52
C LEU A 279 -22.21 33.16 -56.26
N PHE A 280 -22.68 32.27 -55.39
CA PHE A 280 -21.93 31.85 -54.19
C PHE A 280 -20.67 31.04 -54.48
N ARG A 281 -20.56 30.44 -55.68
CA ARG A 281 -19.37 29.68 -56.12
C ARG A 281 -18.30 30.56 -56.78
N SER A 282 -18.67 31.76 -57.24
CA SER A 282 -17.78 32.71 -57.91
C SER A 282 -17.67 34.01 -57.10
N PRO A 283 -16.77 34.09 -56.10
CA PRO A 283 -16.63 35.28 -55.26
C PRO A 283 -16.09 36.51 -56.00
N ALA A 284 -15.60 36.37 -57.24
CA ALA A 284 -15.17 37.48 -58.09
C ALA A 284 -16.33 38.14 -58.87
N THR A 285 -17.53 37.55 -58.85
CA THR A 285 -18.75 38.10 -59.47
C THR A 285 -19.76 38.63 -58.44
N LEU A 286 -19.40 38.57 -57.16
CA LEU A 286 -20.04 39.28 -56.05
C LEU A 286 -19.39 40.67 -55.91
#